data_AF-A4ZZ04-F1
#
_entry.id   AF-A4ZZ04-F1
#
_cell.length_a   1.000
_cell.length_b   1.000
_cell.length_c   1.000
_cell.angle_alpha   90.00
_cell.angle_beta   90.00
_cell.angle_gamma   90.00
#
_symmetry.space_group_name_H-M   'P 1'
#
loop_
_entity.id
_entity.type
_entity.pdbx_description
1 polymer ?
#
loop_
_entity_poly.entity_id
_entity_poly.type
_entity_poly.pdbx_seq_one_letter_code
_entity_poly.pdbx_strand_id
1 'polypeptide(L)'
;MSKKIKKEIILNDRIDGFDQCSLDNENAEAEYESYKNQLRRIIVNEINNKIEIMEILYNIRAKKLYRIDGYKRFVDFLEKFVIARSQAFLYLRLYKRVLAGELNIEEIKQIGFKEAYRKIREMDVEKKRSKENLIKPLRFQLRNQDSYSFYKKNAKFTSFVLDEIFINRKDLLEELLNQFKK
;
A
#
# COMPACT_ATOMS: atom_id res chain seq x y z
N MET A 1 34.56 35.21 6.68
CA MET A 1 33.73 34.06 6.29
C MET A 1 32.29 34.52 6.06
N SER A 2 31.73 34.15 4.91
CA SER A 2 30.31 34.06 4.51
C SER A 2 29.37 35.27 4.70
N LYS A 3 29.28 36.12 3.66
CA LYS A 3 28.12 36.98 3.43
C LYS A 3 26.97 36.10 2.91
N LYS A 4 25.87 36.00 3.66
CA LYS A 4 24.62 35.39 3.19
C LYS A 4 24.07 36.21 2.02
N ILE A 5 24.14 35.65 0.81
CA ILE A 5 23.44 36.16 -0.36
C ILE A 5 21.95 35.89 -0.15
N LYS A 6 21.18 36.92 0.23
CA LYS A 6 19.73 36.87 0.12
C LYS A 6 19.42 36.80 -1.37
N LYS A 7 18.88 35.68 -1.84
CA LYS A 7 18.27 35.59 -3.16
C LYS A 7 16.97 36.40 -3.09
N GLU A 8 16.96 37.57 -3.68
CA GLU A 8 15.72 38.32 -3.94
C GLU A 8 14.84 37.46 -4.86
N ILE A 9 13.62 37.21 -4.40
CA ILE A 9 12.57 36.63 -5.23
C ILE A 9 12.05 37.77 -6.08
N ILE A 10 12.45 37.81 -7.35
CA ILE A 10 11.84 38.69 -8.35
C ILE A 10 10.46 38.12 -8.63
N LEU A 11 9.43 38.74 -8.07
CA LEU A 11 8.05 38.50 -8.49
C LEU A 11 7.88 39.23 -9.82
N ASN A 12 7.52 38.49 -10.87
CA ASN A 12 7.21 39.10 -12.15
C ASN A 12 5.93 39.92 -11.97
N ASP A 13 6.02 41.24 -12.06
CA ASP A 13 4.86 42.11 -12.06
C ASP A 13 3.94 41.68 -13.21
N ARG A 14 2.68 41.42 -12.89
CA ARG A 14 1.65 41.18 -13.90
C ARG A 14 1.55 42.47 -14.71
N ILE A 15 1.77 42.35 -16.02
CA ILE A 15 1.52 43.44 -16.95
C ILE A 15 0.00 43.67 -16.95
N ASP A 16 -0.45 44.69 -16.21
CA ASP A 16 -1.75 45.34 -16.42
C ASP A 16 -1.65 46.12 -17.74
N GLY A 17 -1.92 45.41 -18.83
CA GLY A 17 -2.02 45.94 -20.19
C GLY A 17 -3.46 45.82 -20.67
N PHE A 18 -4.32 46.68 -20.16
CA PHE A 18 -5.67 46.91 -20.68
C PHE A 18 -5.54 47.78 -21.94
N ASP A 19 -5.38 47.16 -23.11
CA ASP A 19 -5.97 47.60 -24.38
C ASP A 19 -5.49 46.74 -25.57
N GLN A 20 -6.46 46.36 -26.42
CA GLN A 20 -6.39 45.54 -27.65
C GLN A 20 -6.40 44.00 -27.47
N CYS A 21 -7.57 43.42 -27.16
CA CYS A 21 -7.96 42.05 -27.57
C CYS A 21 -9.44 41.77 -27.22
N SER A 22 -10.39 42.51 -27.81
CA SER A 22 -11.83 42.31 -27.54
C SER A 22 -12.58 41.53 -28.63
N LEU A 23 -11.87 40.93 -29.60
CA LEU A 23 -12.47 40.07 -30.63
C LEU A 23 -12.05 38.59 -30.56
N ASP A 24 -10.99 38.26 -29.81
CA ASP A 24 -10.46 36.88 -29.69
C ASP A 24 -10.73 36.20 -28.33
N ASN A 25 -11.21 36.95 -27.32
CA ASN A 25 -11.39 36.42 -25.96
C ASN A 25 -12.57 35.45 -25.84
N GLU A 26 -13.67 35.65 -26.56
CA GLU A 26 -14.81 34.71 -26.52
C GLU A 26 -14.46 33.37 -27.18
N ASN A 27 -13.67 33.40 -28.26
CA ASN A 27 -13.15 32.18 -28.90
C ASN A 27 -12.15 31.46 -27.99
N ALA A 28 -11.24 32.18 -27.34
CA ALA A 28 -10.29 31.59 -26.40
C ALA A 28 -10.98 30.97 -25.17
N GLU A 29 -12.01 31.62 -24.63
CA GLU A 29 -12.78 31.10 -23.49
C GLU A 29 -13.62 29.87 -23.89
N ALA A 30 -14.25 29.89 -25.08
CA ALA A 30 -14.97 28.75 -25.62
C ALA A 30 -14.04 27.56 -25.92
N GLU A 31 -12.85 27.81 -26.47
CA GLU A 31 -11.82 26.79 -26.67
C GLU A 31 -11.34 26.21 -25.34
N TYR A 32 -11.08 27.05 -24.35
CA TYR A 32 -10.69 26.61 -23.01
C TYR A 32 -11.73 25.70 -22.36
N GLU A 33 -13.01 26.10 -22.37
CA GLU A 33 -14.09 25.29 -21.83
C GLU A 33 -14.31 24.00 -22.64
N SER A 34 -14.09 24.02 -23.96
CA SER A 34 -14.09 22.82 -24.80
C SER A 34 -13.00 21.84 -24.36
N TYR A 35 -11.75 22.28 -24.22
CA TYR A 35 -10.65 21.43 -23.77
C TYR A 35 -10.87 20.88 -22.36
N LYS A 36 -11.39 21.69 -21.44
CA LYS A 36 -11.72 21.28 -20.08
C LYS A 36 -12.78 20.18 -20.06
N ASN A 37 -13.82 20.31 -20.89
CA ASN A 37 -14.86 19.30 -21.02
C ASN A 37 -14.36 18.03 -21.69
N GLN A 38 -13.49 18.13 -22.71
CA GLN A 38 -12.82 16.98 -23.31
C GLN A 38 -11.96 16.25 -22.28
N LEU A 39 -11.16 16.97 -21.50
CA LEU A 39 -10.32 16.40 -20.45
C LEU A 39 -11.15 15.66 -19.39
N ARG A 40 -12.25 16.27 -18.93
CA ARG A 40 -13.20 15.61 -18.00
C ARG A 40 -13.73 14.30 -18.57
N ARG A 41 -14.16 14.28 -19.84
CA ARG A 41 -14.66 13.06 -20.50
C ARG A 41 -13.59 11.98 -20.59
N ILE A 42 -12.36 12.35 -20.99
CA ILE A 42 -11.23 11.43 -21.09
C ILE A 42 -10.93 10.80 -19.72
N ILE A 43 -10.87 11.61 -18.65
CA ILE A 43 -10.58 11.11 -17.30
C ILE A 43 -11.67 10.16 -16.81
N VAL A 44 -12.96 10.51 -16.98
CA VAL A 44 -14.07 9.63 -16.58
C VAL A 44 -14.02 8.31 -17.35
N ASN A 45 -13.80 8.36 -18.66
CA ASN A 45 -13.66 7.18 -19.49
C ASN A 45 -12.45 6.34 -19.08
N GLU A 46 -11.32 6.95 -18.76
CA GLU A 46 -10.12 6.25 -18.29
C GLU A 46 -10.38 5.47 -17.00
N ILE A 47 -11.10 6.08 -16.06
CA ILE A 47 -11.50 5.44 -14.79
C ILE A 47 -12.44 4.26 -15.06
N ASN A 48 -13.47 4.46 -15.88
CA ASN A 48 -14.43 3.40 -16.23
C ASN A 48 -13.74 2.22 -16.92
N ASN A 49 -12.87 2.51 -17.91
CA ASN A 49 -12.08 1.49 -18.60
C ASN A 49 -11.21 0.69 -17.63
N LYS A 50 -10.58 1.37 -16.64
CA LYS A 50 -9.79 0.67 -15.62
C LYS A 50 -10.65 -0.23 -14.73
N ILE A 51 -11.87 0.18 -14.38
CA ILE A 51 -12.82 -0.65 -13.60
C ILE A 51 -13.19 -1.91 -14.39
N GLU A 52 -13.50 -1.77 -15.68
CA GLU A 52 -13.80 -2.90 -16.56
C GLU A 52 -12.60 -3.86 -16.68
N ILE A 53 -11.40 -3.31 -16.88
CA ILE A 53 -10.16 -4.11 -16.92
C ILE A 53 -9.99 -4.91 -15.64
N MET A 54 -10.23 -4.32 -14.46
CA MET A 54 -10.12 -5.03 -13.19
C MET A 54 -11.05 -6.25 -13.12
N GLU A 55 -12.30 -6.06 -13.53
CA GLU A 55 -13.32 -7.12 -13.53
C GLU A 55 -12.96 -8.24 -14.50
N ILE A 56 -12.59 -7.89 -15.74
CA ILE A 56 -12.18 -8.86 -16.78
C ILE A 56 -10.96 -9.65 -16.30
N LEU A 57 -9.91 -8.97 -15.83
CA LEU A 57 -8.70 -9.63 -15.33
C LEU A 57 -9.00 -10.57 -14.15
N TYR A 58 -9.90 -10.17 -13.26
CA TYR A 58 -10.34 -11.01 -12.14
C TYR A 58 -11.04 -12.27 -12.64
N ASN A 59 -12.01 -12.11 -13.54
CA ASN A 59 -12.78 -13.23 -14.08
C ASN A 59 -11.90 -14.23 -14.85
N ILE A 60 -11.00 -13.74 -15.71
CA ILE A 60 -10.02 -14.57 -16.44
C ILE A 60 -9.15 -15.34 -15.45
N ARG A 61 -8.63 -14.68 -14.41
CA ARG A 61 -7.76 -15.31 -13.43
C ARG A 61 -8.50 -16.34 -12.57
N ALA A 62 -9.67 -15.99 -12.05
CA ALA A 62 -10.45 -16.82 -11.13
C ALA A 62 -10.90 -18.12 -11.81
N LYS A 63 -11.41 -18.02 -13.04
CA LYS A 63 -11.83 -19.17 -13.86
C LYS A 63 -10.68 -19.84 -14.61
N LYS A 64 -9.46 -19.31 -14.50
CA LYS A 64 -8.25 -19.77 -15.21
C LYS A 64 -8.41 -19.82 -16.74
N LEU A 65 -9.16 -18.88 -17.32
CA LEU A 65 -9.47 -18.84 -18.75
C LEU A 65 -8.23 -18.63 -19.64
N TYR A 66 -7.17 -18.04 -19.09
CA TYR A 66 -5.89 -17.91 -19.78
C TYR A 66 -5.28 -19.26 -20.23
N ARG A 67 -5.76 -20.38 -19.69
CA ARG A 67 -5.35 -21.73 -20.13
C ARG A 67 -5.90 -22.12 -21.49
N ILE A 68 -6.98 -21.47 -21.95
CA ILE A 68 -7.56 -21.71 -23.28
C ILE A 68 -6.52 -21.40 -24.36
N ASP A 69 -5.76 -20.32 -24.18
CA ASP A 69 -4.64 -19.95 -25.05
C ASP A 69 -3.34 -20.70 -24.75
N GLY A 70 -3.39 -21.74 -23.90
CA GLY A 70 -2.24 -22.57 -23.54
C GLY A 70 -1.30 -21.99 -22.48
N TYR A 71 -1.59 -20.83 -21.88
CA TYR A 71 -0.73 -20.26 -20.83
C TYR A 71 -0.79 -21.08 -19.54
N LYS A 72 0.38 -21.49 -19.04
CA LYS A 72 0.51 -22.19 -17.75
C LYS A 72 0.25 -21.24 -16.57
N ARG A 73 0.70 -19.99 -16.67
CA ARG A 73 0.59 -18.98 -15.60
C ARG A 73 -0.15 -17.76 -16.13
N PHE A 74 -0.97 -17.16 -15.27
CA PHE A 74 -1.65 -15.90 -15.57
C PHE A 74 -0.68 -14.76 -15.92
N VAL A 75 0.53 -14.78 -15.36
CA VAL A 75 1.54 -13.75 -15.64
C VAL A 75 2.01 -13.79 -17.09
N ASP A 76 2.12 -15.00 -17.67
CA ASP A 76 2.54 -15.19 -19.06
C ASP A 76 1.45 -14.67 -20.02
N PHE A 77 0.17 -14.85 -19.66
CA PHE A 77 -0.96 -14.24 -20.38
C PHE A 77 -0.90 -12.70 -20.40
N LEU A 78 -0.52 -12.07 -19.28
CA LEU A 78 -0.44 -10.61 -19.20
C LEU A 78 0.61 -10.01 -20.14
N GLU A 79 1.64 -10.77 -20.54
CA GLU A 79 2.69 -10.27 -21.42
C GLU A 79 2.19 -9.91 -22.83
N LYS A 80 1.01 -10.41 -23.22
CA LYS A 80 0.36 -10.04 -24.48
C LYS A 80 -0.30 -8.66 -24.47
N PHE A 81 -0.43 -8.03 -23.31
CA PHE A 81 -1.11 -6.76 -23.14
C PHE A 81 -0.14 -5.69 -22.67
N VAL A 82 -0.46 -4.42 -22.96
CA VAL A 82 0.29 -3.25 -22.45
C VAL A 82 -0.13 -2.96 -21.00
N ILE A 83 -0.10 -3.98 -20.14
CA ILE A 83 -0.43 -3.88 -18.72
C ILE A 83 0.75 -4.41 -17.91
N ALA A 84 1.38 -3.52 -17.14
CA ALA A 84 2.46 -3.93 -16.25
C ALA A 84 1.95 -4.94 -15.22
N ARG A 85 2.76 -5.98 -14.94
CA ARG A 85 2.41 -7.03 -13.96
C ARG A 85 1.97 -6.44 -12.61
N SER A 86 2.70 -5.44 -12.11
CA SER A 86 2.39 -4.75 -10.87
C SER A 86 0.98 -4.12 -10.89
N GLN A 87 0.62 -3.45 -11.99
CA GLN A 87 -0.71 -2.86 -12.17
C GLN A 87 -1.80 -3.93 -12.25
N ALA A 88 -1.59 -5.02 -12.99
CA ALA A 88 -2.56 -6.11 -13.07
C ALA A 88 -2.86 -6.73 -11.70
N PHE A 89 -1.83 -6.98 -10.88
CA PHE A 89 -2.04 -7.50 -9.52
C PHE A 89 -2.71 -6.49 -8.59
N LEU A 90 -2.44 -5.21 -8.80
CA LEU A 90 -3.06 -4.12 -8.07
C LEU A 90 -4.57 -4.02 -8.40
N TYR A 91 -4.93 -4.11 -9.68
CA TYR A 91 -6.31 -4.22 -10.16
C TYR A 91 -7.04 -5.41 -9.55
N LEU A 92 -6.42 -6.59 -9.56
CA LEU A 92 -6.98 -7.79 -8.93
C LEU A 92 -7.22 -7.62 -7.43
N ARG A 93 -6.32 -6.94 -6.72
CA ARG A 93 -6.44 -6.69 -5.29
C ARG A 93 -7.56 -5.70 -4.98
N LEU A 94 -7.68 -4.63 -5.77
CA LEU A 94 -8.72 -3.62 -5.64
C LEU A 94 -10.10 -4.25 -5.88
N TYR A 95 -10.25 -5.04 -6.95
CA TYR A 95 -11.53 -5.69 -7.26
C TYR A 95 -11.95 -6.70 -6.18
N LYS A 96 -11.00 -7.45 -5.60
CA LYS A 96 -11.30 -8.31 -4.44
C LYS A 96 -11.90 -7.56 -3.26
N ARG A 97 -11.47 -6.32 -3.02
CA ARG A 97 -12.00 -5.48 -1.93
C ARG A 97 -13.39 -4.98 -2.25
N VAL A 98 -13.65 -4.67 -3.53
CA VAL A 98 -14.99 -4.36 -4.03
C VAL A 98 -15.93 -5.55 -3.80
N LEU A 99 -15.52 -6.76 -4.20
CA LEU A 99 -16.31 -7.97 -3.96
C LEU A 99 -16.54 -8.27 -2.47
N ALA A 100 -15.61 -7.88 -1.61
CA ALA A 100 -15.75 -8.02 -0.16
C ALA A 100 -16.62 -6.94 0.49
N GLY A 101 -17.10 -5.95 -0.28
CA GLY A 101 -17.86 -4.81 0.22
C GLY A 101 -17.03 -3.77 0.99
N GLU A 102 -15.70 -3.91 1.02
CA GLU A 102 -14.80 -2.98 1.72
C GLU A 102 -14.54 -1.69 0.92
N LEU A 103 -14.91 -1.66 -0.36
CA LEU A 103 -14.69 -0.55 -1.27
C LEU A 103 -15.83 -0.49 -2.30
N ASN A 104 -16.34 0.70 -2.62
CA ASN A 104 -17.38 0.85 -3.64
C ASN A 104 -16.78 1.30 -4.98
N ILE A 105 -17.33 0.79 -6.10
CA ILE A 105 -16.98 1.24 -7.46
C ILE A 105 -17.25 2.74 -7.62
N GLU A 106 -18.38 3.23 -7.12
CA GLU A 106 -18.70 4.66 -7.19
C GLU A 106 -17.74 5.51 -6.36
N GLU A 107 -17.27 4.98 -5.23
CA GLU A 107 -16.22 5.62 -4.44
C GLU A 107 -14.92 5.71 -5.24
N ILE A 108 -14.50 4.63 -5.93
CA ILE A 108 -13.32 4.65 -6.82
C ILE A 108 -13.47 5.71 -7.90
N LYS A 109 -14.66 5.87 -8.49
CA LYS A 109 -14.89 6.88 -9.53
C LYS A 109 -14.70 8.31 -9.02
N GLN A 110 -15.09 8.57 -7.78
CA GLN A 110 -14.99 9.89 -7.16
C GLN A 110 -13.55 10.22 -6.72
N ILE A 111 -12.89 9.31 -6.00
CA ILE A 111 -11.55 9.56 -5.43
C ILE A 111 -10.41 9.22 -6.41
N GLY A 112 -10.73 8.45 -7.45
CA GLY A 112 -9.77 7.94 -8.42
C GLY A 112 -8.94 6.75 -7.90
N PHE A 113 -8.24 6.11 -8.84
CA PHE A 113 -7.48 4.90 -8.56
C PHE A 113 -6.33 5.10 -7.57
N LYS A 114 -5.58 6.20 -7.70
CA LYS A 114 -4.40 6.47 -6.85
C LYS A 114 -4.78 6.52 -5.37
N GLU A 115 -5.87 7.22 -5.06
CA GLU A 115 -6.35 7.38 -3.69
C GLU A 115 -6.98 6.08 -3.19
N ALA A 116 -7.75 5.37 -4.03
CA ALA A 116 -8.29 4.06 -3.68
C ALA A 116 -7.18 3.05 -3.31
N TYR A 117 -6.04 3.08 -4.02
CA TYR A 117 -4.89 2.26 -3.68
C TYR A 117 -4.23 2.66 -2.36
N ARG A 118 -4.15 3.97 -2.07
CA ARG A 118 -3.61 4.44 -0.79
C ARG A 118 -4.48 3.95 0.37
N LYS A 119 -5.81 4.09 0.24
CA LYS A 119 -6.78 3.66 1.25
C LYS A 119 -6.65 2.17 1.58
N ILE A 120 -6.59 1.30 0.56
CA ILE A 120 -6.39 -0.15 0.78
C ILE A 120 -5.06 -0.44 1.46
N ARG A 121 -4.00 0.29 1.10
CA ARG A 121 -2.69 0.10 1.70
C ARG A 121 -2.71 0.46 3.19
N GLU A 122 -3.37 1.54 3.55
CA GLU A 122 -3.55 1.97 4.95
C GLU A 122 -4.34 0.94 5.74
N MET A 123 -5.48 0.48 5.22
CA MET A 123 -6.29 -0.58 5.84
C MET A 123 -5.48 -1.87 6.08
N ASP A 124 -4.57 -2.22 5.16
CA ASP A 124 -3.72 -3.39 5.32
C ASP A 124 -2.57 -3.21 6.31
N VAL A 125 -2.11 -1.97 6.52
CA VAL A 125 -1.15 -1.66 7.60
C VAL A 125 -1.85 -1.72 8.95
N GLU A 126 -3.07 -1.18 9.07
CA GLU A 126 -3.87 -1.24 10.29
C GLU A 126 -4.22 -2.69 10.67
N LYS A 127 -4.69 -3.50 9.71
CA LYS A 127 -4.94 -4.94 9.92
C LYS A 127 -3.67 -5.73 10.30
N LYS A 128 -2.48 -5.25 9.95
CA LYS A 128 -1.20 -5.86 10.38
C LYS A 128 -0.81 -5.44 11.79
N ARG A 129 -0.95 -4.16 12.12
CA ARG A 129 -0.70 -3.63 13.47
C ARG A 129 -1.61 -4.27 14.51
N SER A 130 -2.88 -4.52 14.19
CA SER A 130 -3.79 -5.23 15.09
C SER A 130 -3.45 -6.71 15.30
N LYS A 131 -2.64 -7.30 14.41
CA LYS A 131 -2.14 -8.67 14.51
C LYS A 131 -0.71 -8.77 15.05
N GLU A 132 -0.03 -7.65 15.26
CA GLU A 132 1.23 -7.64 16.01
C GLU A 132 0.91 -7.98 17.47
N ASN A 133 1.51 -9.06 17.97
CA ASN A 133 1.38 -9.43 19.38
C ASN A 133 1.71 -8.20 20.24
N LEU A 134 0.78 -7.79 21.10
CA LEU A 134 0.94 -6.64 22.02
C LEU A 134 2.22 -6.77 22.87
N ILE A 135 2.67 -8.01 23.11
CA ILE A 135 3.90 -8.34 23.81
C ILE A 135 4.96 -8.74 22.77
N LYS A 136 6.09 -8.01 22.76
CA LYS A 136 7.24 -8.36 21.92
C LYS A 136 7.78 -9.72 22.36
N PRO A 137 8.05 -10.66 21.43
CA PRO A 137 8.60 -11.96 21.78
C PRO A 137 9.99 -11.78 22.39
N LEU A 138 10.22 -12.41 23.54
CA LEU A 138 11.50 -12.42 24.22
C LEU A 138 12.52 -13.22 23.38
N ARG A 139 13.69 -12.64 23.12
CA ARG A 139 14.74 -13.26 22.30
C ARG A 139 15.97 -13.51 23.15
N PHE A 140 16.33 -14.79 23.32
CA PHE A 140 17.52 -15.20 24.05
C PHE A 140 18.63 -15.65 23.09
N GLN A 141 19.86 -15.33 23.44
CA GLN A 141 21.07 -15.91 22.83
C GLN A 141 21.67 -16.87 23.86
N LEU A 142 21.48 -18.18 23.63
CA LEU A 142 22.01 -19.22 24.50
C LEU A 142 23.41 -19.63 24.01
N ARG A 143 24.34 -19.79 24.94
CA ARG A 143 25.75 -20.14 24.64
C ARG A 143 25.92 -21.59 24.17
N ASN A 144 25.02 -22.48 24.57
CA ASN A 144 25.06 -23.90 24.24
C ASN A 144 23.99 -24.24 23.19
N GLN A 145 24.39 -24.98 22.16
CA GLN A 145 23.54 -25.30 21.00
C GLN A 145 22.43 -26.31 21.34
N ASP A 146 22.71 -27.26 22.24
CA ASP A 146 21.74 -28.27 22.66
C ASP A 146 20.64 -27.66 23.51
N SER A 147 21.02 -26.76 24.45
CA SER A 147 20.04 -26.03 25.24
C SER A 147 19.18 -25.12 24.37
N TYR A 148 19.77 -24.44 23.38
CA TYR A 148 19.02 -23.67 22.38
C TYR A 148 18.02 -24.55 21.62
N SER A 149 18.46 -25.70 21.12
CA SER A 149 17.62 -26.60 20.33
C SER A 149 16.47 -27.17 21.15
N PHE A 150 16.71 -27.52 22.41
CA PHE A 150 15.70 -28.00 23.36
C PHE A 150 14.61 -26.96 23.61
N TYR A 151 14.98 -25.74 24.00
CA TYR A 151 14.00 -24.69 24.31
C TYR A 151 13.28 -24.19 23.06
N LYS A 152 13.96 -24.15 21.90
CA LYS A 152 13.33 -23.81 20.63
C LYS A 152 12.24 -24.81 20.23
N LYS A 153 12.50 -26.11 20.41
CA LYS A 153 11.52 -27.17 20.13
C LYS A 153 10.34 -27.12 21.11
N ASN A 154 10.58 -26.68 22.34
CA ASN A 154 9.61 -26.71 23.44
C ASN A 154 9.15 -25.31 23.89
N ALA A 155 8.91 -24.38 22.96
CA ALA A 155 8.66 -22.97 23.28
C ALA A 155 7.52 -22.72 24.29
N LYS A 156 6.43 -23.52 24.26
CA LYS A 156 5.33 -23.43 25.25
C LYS A 156 5.79 -23.81 26.65
N PHE A 157 6.57 -24.87 26.75
CA PHE A 157 7.16 -25.31 28.01
C PHE A 157 8.16 -24.28 28.54
N THR A 158 8.98 -23.69 27.66
CA THR A 158 9.89 -22.60 28.05
C THR A 158 9.13 -21.41 28.64
N SER A 159 8.02 -20.99 28.00
CA SER A 159 7.16 -19.92 28.56
C SER A 159 6.64 -20.30 29.94
N PHE A 160 6.08 -21.51 30.08
CA PHE A 160 5.58 -22.01 31.36
C PHE A 160 6.66 -22.00 32.44
N VAL A 161 7.87 -22.48 32.15
CA VAL A 161 8.98 -22.51 33.11
C VAL A 161 9.37 -21.10 33.56
N LEU A 162 9.43 -20.14 32.63
CA LEU A 162 9.76 -18.75 32.98
C LEU A 162 8.70 -18.11 33.88
N ASP A 163 7.42 -18.35 33.58
CA ASP A 163 6.31 -17.84 34.39
C ASP A 163 6.26 -18.53 35.76
N GLU A 164 6.40 -19.85 35.81
CA GLU A 164 6.36 -20.66 37.03
C GLU A 164 7.49 -20.28 38.00
N ILE A 165 8.72 -20.12 37.50
CA ILE A 165 9.85 -19.69 38.32
C ILE A 165 9.58 -18.27 38.87
N PHE A 166 9.10 -17.36 38.04
CA PHE A 166 8.87 -15.98 38.47
C PHE A 166 7.73 -15.85 39.50
N ILE A 167 6.66 -16.64 39.36
CA ILE A 167 5.47 -16.57 40.22
C ILE A 167 5.69 -17.39 41.50
N ASN A 168 6.12 -18.64 41.37
CA ASN A 168 6.08 -19.62 42.46
C ASN A 168 7.45 -19.96 43.07
N ARG A 169 8.57 -19.66 42.40
CA ARG A 169 9.93 -20.00 42.86
C ARG A 169 10.92 -18.84 42.75
N LYS A 170 10.58 -17.73 43.40
CA LYS A 170 11.40 -16.50 43.41
C LYS A 170 12.74 -16.67 44.11
N ASP A 171 12.81 -17.52 45.12
CA ASP A 171 14.02 -17.95 45.80
C ASP A 171 15.06 -18.51 44.81
N LEU A 172 14.65 -19.46 43.97
CA LEU A 172 15.50 -20.02 42.92
C LEU A 172 15.92 -18.95 41.90
N LEU A 173 15.02 -18.04 41.55
CA LEU A 173 15.34 -16.93 40.65
C LEU A 173 16.40 -15.99 41.25
N GLU A 174 16.30 -15.67 42.53
CA GLU A 174 17.26 -14.84 43.26
C GLU A 174 18.64 -15.51 43.36
N GLU A 175 18.69 -16.81 43.62
CA GLU A 175 19.93 -17.58 43.62
C GLU A 175 20.64 -17.53 42.25
N LEU A 176 19.90 -17.80 41.17
CA LEU A 176 20.44 -17.74 39.81
C LEU A 176 20.91 -16.32 39.44
N LEU A 177 20.18 -15.30 39.90
CA LEU A 177 20.53 -13.89 39.66
C LEU A 177 21.80 -13.49 40.42
N ASN A 178 22.00 -14.01 41.64
CA ASN A 178 23.23 -13.82 42.41
C ASN A 178 24.42 -14.54 41.79
N GLN A 179 24.23 -15.74 41.24
CA GLN A 179 25.27 -16.46 40.49
C GLN A 179 25.67 -15.73 39.20
N PHE A 180 24.71 -15.13 38.49
CA PHE A 180 24.97 -14.35 37.29
C PHE A 180 25.74 -13.05 37.57
N LYS A 181 25.55 -12.44 38.75
CA LYS A 181 26.22 -11.19 39.17
C LYS A 181 27.65 -11.40 39.68
N LYS A 182 28.03 -12.63 40.03
CA LYS A 182 29.40 -12.99 40.38
C LYS A 182 30.25 -13.12 39.11
#